data_AF-A0A3B3QS85-F1
#
_entry.id   AF-A0A3B3QS85-F1
#
_cell.length_a   1.000
_cell.length_b   1.000
_cell.length_c   1.000
_cell.angle_alpha   90.00
_cell.angle_beta   90.00
_cell.angle_gamma   90.00
#
_symmetry.space_group_name_H-M   'P 1'
#
loop_
_entity.id
_entity.type
_entity.pdbx_description
1 polymer ?
#
loop_
_entity_poly.entity_id
_entity_poly.type
_entity_poly.pdbx_seq_one_letter_code
_entity_poly.pdbx_strand_id
1 'polypeptide(L)'
;MAMKTTNHLKITGIPLLNGSRFYIEIGYNVANIGIHFDVRFDHEKDHHVIVINSRKEGIWSAEQRDKRFPFKQGEKFKVIINFSKNKFLVSMPGNIILSFPNRFAADKFMFIRVRGDLRIKGFDIM
;
A
#
# COMPACT_ATOMS: atom_id res chain seq x y z
N MET A 1 -1.74 -10.83 -13.65
CA MET A 1 -0.81 -9.79 -14.17
C MET A 1 0.34 -9.66 -13.19
N ALA A 2 1.60 -9.56 -13.66
CA ALA A 2 2.77 -9.50 -12.78
C ALA A 2 3.39 -8.10 -12.76
N MET A 3 3.89 -7.68 -11.60
CA MET A 3 4.59 -6.42 -11.39
C MET A 3 6.08 -6.70 -11.19
N LYS A 4 6.94 -6.11 -12.03
CA LYS A 4 8.40 -6.21 -11.95
C LYS A 4 9.02 -4.93 -11.38
N THR A 5 10.31 -4.94 -11.08
CA THR A 5 11.04 -3.75 -10.58
C THR A 5 11.05 -2.57 -11.56
N THR A 6 10.83 -2.83 -12.85
CA THR A 6 10.70 -1.78 -13.88
C THR A 6 9.32 -1.13 -13.87
N ASN A 7 8.35 -1.70 -13.15
CA ASN A 7 6.98 -1.23 -13.16
C ASN A 7 6.67 -0.26 -12.03
N HIS A 8 5.65 0.55 -12.28
CA HIS A 8 5.05 1.44 -11.29
C HIS A 8 3.56 1.16 -11.16
N LEU A 9 3.11 0.75 -9.98
CA LEU A 9 1.68 0.63 -9.69
C LEU A 9 1.17 2.01 -9.31
N LYS A 10 0.24 2.56 -10.09
CA LYS A 10 -0.46 3.81 -9.79
C LYS A 10 -1.90 3.51 -9.43
N ILE A 11 -2.28 3.89 -8.21
CA ILE A 11 -3.66 3.83 -7.72
C ILE A 11 -4.18 5.25 -7.56
N THR A 12 -5.33 5.52 -8.15
CA THR A 12 -6.08 6.75 -7.92
C THR A 12 -7.42 6.37 -7.30
N GLY A 13 -7.82 7.03 -6.22
CA GLY A 13 -9.04 6.68 -5.51
C GLY A 13 -9.59 7.82 -4.66
N ILE A 14 -10.78 7.60 -4.11
CA ILE A 14 -11.46 8.51 -3.17
C ILE A 14 -11.84 7.67 -1.95
N PRO A 15 -11.23 7.87 -0.78
CA PRO A 15 -11.62 7.18 0.44
C PRO A 15 -13.07 7.54 0.78
N LEU A 16 -13.84 6.57 1.24
CA LEU A 16 -15.24 6.80 1.57
C LEU A 16 -15.37 7.68 2.82
N LEU A 17 -16.41 8.50 2.88
CA LEU A 17 -16.77 9.23 4.10
C LEU A 17 -17.06 8.21 5.22
N ASN A 18 -16.58 8.48 6.42
CA ASN A 18 -16.68 7.57 7.58
C ASN A 18 -16.04 6.19 7.36
N GLY A 19 -15.18 6.03 6.36
CA GLY A 19 -14.41 4.79 6.13
C GLY A 19 -13.36 4.56 7.21
N SER A 20 -13.25 3.33 7.72
CA SER A 20 -12.27 2.95 8.74
C SER A 20 -10.86 2.90 8.14
N ARG A 21 -10.70 2.19 7.02
CA ARG A 21 -9.39 2.01 6.37
C ARG A 21 -9.49 1.55 4.92
N PHE A 22 -8.41 1.73 4.16
CA PHE A 22 -8.18 0.98 2.93
C PHE A 22 -6.73 0.53 2.84
N TYR A 23 -6.47 -0.51 2.04
CA TYR A 23 -5.13 -1.02 1.88
C TYR A 23 -4.81 -1.43 0.44
N ILE A 24 -3.53 -1.34 0.11
CA ILE A 24 -2.93 -1.78 -1.15
C ILE A 24 -1.91 -2.86 -0.81
N GLU A 25 -2.01 -4.00 -1.47
CA GLU A 25 -1.10 -5.12 -1.28
C GLU A 25 -0.45 -5.53 -2.59
N ILE A 26 0.84 -5.83 -2.54
CA ILE A 26 1.61 -6.44 -3.63
C ILE A 26 2.32 -7.68 -3.06
N GLY A 27 2.22 -8.81 -3.75
CA GLY A 27 2.76 -10.08 -3.26
C GLY A 27 2.78 -11.19 -4.31
N TYR A 28 2.99 -12.42 -3.86
CA TYR A 28 2.83 -13.62 -4.69
C TYR A 28 1.40 -14.16 -4.61
N ASN A 29 0.79 -14.09 -3.44
CA ASN A 29 -0.57 -14.53 -3.14
C ASN A 29 -1.02 -13.95 -1.80
N VAL A 30 -2.23 -14.29 -1.34
CA VAL A 30 -2.81 -13.79 -0.09
C VAL A 30 -2.04 -14.15 1.19
N ALA A 31 -1.17 -15.17 1.14
CA ALA A 31 -0.33 -15.59 2.25
C ALA A 31 1.09 -14.99 2.19
N ASN A 32 1.51 -14.51 1.02
CA ASN A 32 2.86 -14.01 0.76
C ASN A 32 2.78 -12.61 0.15
N ILE A 33 2.78 -11.60 1.02
CA ILE A 33 2.62 -10.18 0.70
C ILE A 33 3.94 -9.47 0.95
N GLY A 34 4.54 -8.95 -0.12
CA GLY A 34 5.78 -8.17 -0.06
C GLY A 34 5.60 -6.82 0.61
N ILE A 35 4.47 -6.15 0.33
CA ILE A 35 4.04 -4.93 1.02
C ILE A 35 2.53 -4.95 1.20
N HIS A 36 2.08 -4.69 2.41
CA HIS A 36 0.73 -4.33 2.81
C HIS A 36 0.77 -2.88 3.27
N PHE A 37 0.29 -1.97 2.44
CA PHE A 37 0.21 -0.54 2.73
C PHE A 37 -1.22 -0.21 3.18
N ASP A 38 -1.40 -0.02 4.48
CA ASP A 38 -2.70 0.12 5.15
C ASP A 38 -2.89 1.56 5.64
N VAL A 39 -3.85 2.27 5.06
CA VAL A 39 -4.21 3.65 5.41
C VAL A 39 -5.38 3.59 6.37
N ARG A 40 -5.13 3.84 7.66
CA ARG A 40 -6.12 3.79 8.74
C ARG A 40 -6.55 5.19 9.12
N PHE A 41 -7.80 5.54 8.82
CA PHE A 41 -8.42 6.78 9.29
C PHE A 41 -8.84 6.62 10.75
N ASP A 42 -9.57 5.54 11.03
CA ASP A 42 -10.04 5.17 12.35
C ASP A 42 -10.25 3.65 12.39
N HIS A 43 -9.25 2.90 12.85
CA HIS A 43 -9.26 1.44 12.84
C HIS A 43 -8.65 0.86 14.12
N GLU A 44 -9.44 0.10 14.87
CA GLU A 44 -9.06 -0.41 16.20
C GLU A 44 -8.62 0.73 17.15
N LYS A 45 -7.32 0.85 17.44
CA LYS A 45 -6.72 1.89 18.28
C LYS A 45 -5.99 2.98 17.49
N ASP A 46 -6.01 2.85 16.16
CA ASP A 46 -5.21 3.64 15.25
C ASP A 46 -6.07 4.73 14.61
N HIS A 47 -5.68 5.99 14.81
CA HIS A 47 -6.30 7.15 14.19
C HIS A 47 -5.29 7.88 13.30
N HIS A 48 -5.65 8.10 12.03
CA HIS A 48 -4.83 8.80 11.03
C HIS A 48 -3.36 8.32 10.99
N VAL A 49 -3.17 7.03 10.75
CA VAL A 49 -1.84 6.41 10.66
C VAL A 49 -1.77 5.48 9.46
N ILE A 50 -0.60 5.45 8.84
CA ILE A 50 -0.27 4.47 7.80
C ILE A 50 0.50 3.34 8.47
N VAL A 51 -0.02 2.12 8.34
CA VAL A 51 0.62 0.91 8.85
C VAL A 51 1.11 0.08 7.68
N ILE A 52 2.34 -0.39 7.76
CA ILE A 52 3.02 -1.04 6.65
C ILE A 52 3.69 -2.29 7.15
N ASN A 53 3.41 -3.40 6.46
CA ASN A 53 3.96 -4.68 6.85
C ASN A 53 4.18 -5.59 5.65
N SER A 54 4.77 -6.74 5.89
CA SER A 54 4.85 -7.87 4.98
C SER A 54 4.22 -9.08 5.64
N ARG A 55 3.78 -10.03 4.81
CA ARG A 55 3.25 -11.31 5.26
C ARG A 55 4.00 -12.43 4.55
N LYS A 56 4.52 -13.42 5.28
CA LYS A 56 5.18 -14.61 4.69
C LYS A 56 4.51 -15.84 5.26
N GLU A 57 4.09 -16.76 4.40
CA GLU A 57 3.43 -18.02 4.79
C GLU A 57 2.24 -17.80 5.74
N GLY A 58 1.50 -16.72 5.52
CA GLY A 58 0.34 -16.37 6.35
C GLY A 58 0.66 -15.62 7.64
N ILE A 59 1.93 -15.40 7.96
CA ILE A 59 2.37 -14.75 9.21
C ILE A 59 2.79 -13.30 8.93
N TRP A 60 2.20 -12.37 9.69
CA TRP A 60 2.58 -10.96 9.66
C TRP A 60 3.92 -10.74 10.34
N SER A 61 4.74 -9.86 9.77
CA SER A 61 6.05 -9.49 10.33
C SER A 61 5.93 -8.24 11.23
N ALA A 62 7.06 -7.61 11.57
CA ALA A 62 7.05 -6.36 12.33
C ALA A 62 6.46 -5.20 11.50
N GLU A 63 5.53 -4.44 12.11
CA GLU A 63 4.91 -3.26 11.50
C GLU A 63 5.87 -2.07 11.46
N GLN A 64 5.80 -1.29 10.38
CA GLN A 64 6.30 0.08 10.31
C GLN A 64 5.10 1.02 10.29
N ARG A 65 5.16 2.10 11.06
CA ARG A 65 4.07 3.07 11.20
C ARG A 65 4.55 4.45 10.76
N ASP A 66 3.74 5.16 10.00
CA ASP A 66 3.99 6.54 9.58
C ASP A 66 2.80 7.43 9.95
N LYS A 67 3.09 8.51 10.68
CA LYS A 67 2.09 9.51 11.12
C LYS A 67 1.87 10.62 10.09
N ARG A 68 2.69 10.69 9.04
CA ARG A 68 2.45 11.60 7.91
C ARG A 68 1.28 11.06 7.12
N PHE A 69 0.10 11.65 7.34
CA PHE A 69 -1.16 11.14 6.84
C PHE A 69 -1.79 12.10 5.82
N PRO A 70 -1.36 12.09 4.54
CA PRO A 70 -1.84 13.01 3.52
C PRO A 70 -3.15 12.54 2.84
N PHE A 71 -3.99 11.80 3.57
CA PHE A 71 -5.24 11.27 3.06
C PHE A 71 -6.41 11.91 3.78
N LYS A 72 -7.44 12.27 3.01
CA LYS A 72 -8.69 12.82 3.52
C LYS A 72 -9.86 12.06 2.92
N GLN A 73 -10.84 11.72 3.74
CA GLN A 73 -12.06 11.07 3.27
C GLN A 73 -12.82 12.01 2.33
N GLY A 74 -13.40 11.46 1.27
CA GLY A 74 -14.11 12.23 0.24
C GLY A 74 -13.20 12.94 -0.76
N GLU A 75 -11.90 13.07 -0.51
CA GLU A 75 -10.95 13.72 -1.43
C GLU A 75 -10.20 12.70 -2.30
N LYS A 76 -9.97 13.07 -3.57
CA LYS A 76 -9.23 12.23 -4.52
C LYS A 76 -7.74 12.24 -4.19
N PHE A 77 -7.13 11.07 -4.12
CA PHE A 77 -5.68 10.92 -3.98
C PHE A 77 -5.07 10.14 -5.15
N LYS A 78 -3.74 10.20 -5.23
CA LYS A 78 -2.91 9.35 -6.08
C LYS A 78 -1.78 8.75 -5.24
N VAL A 79 -1.60 7.43 -5.31
CA VAL A 79 -0.46 6.70 -4.75
C VAL A 79 0.28 6.02 -5.89
N ILE A 80 1.61 6.09 -5.87
CA ILE A 80 2.47 5.35 -6.79
C ILE A 80 3.40 4.47 -5.95
N ILE A 81 3.41 3.17 -6.25
CA ILE A 81 4.29 2.19 -5.63
C ILE A 81 5.24 1.64 -6.67
N ASN A 82 6.53 1.71 -6.39
CA ASN A 82 7.58 1.03 -7.15
C ASN A 82 8.51 0.29 -6.19
N PHE A 83 9.30 -0.65 -6.69
CA PHE A 83 10.19 -1.42 -5.85
C PHE A 83 11.46 -1.86 -6.57
N SER A 84 12.48 -2.15 -5.77
CA SER A 84 13.68 -2.86 -6.16
C SER A 84 13.82 -4.13 -5.30
N LYS A 85 14.88 -4.90 -5.52
CA LYS A 85 15.20 -6.04 -4.65
C LYS A 85 15.37 -5.64 -3.18
N ASN A 86 15.69 -4.38 -2.89
CA ASN A 86 15.98 -3.94 -1.51
C ASN A 86 14.78 -3.30 -0.82
N LYS A 87 13.93 -2.58 -1.55
CA LYS A 87 12.87 -1.76 -0.95
C LYS A 87 11.72 -1.45 -1.90
N PHE A 88 10.57 -1.19 -1.29
CA PHE A 88 9.44 -0.48 -1.87
C PHE A 88 9.58 1.02 -1.59
N LEU A 89 9.17 1.83 -2.56
CA LEU A 89 8.97 3.27 -2.43
C LEU A 89 7.51 3.58 -2.72
N VAL A 90 6.86 4.27 -1.79
CA VAL A 90 5.46 4.69 -1.89
C VAL A 90 5.42 6.21 -1.93
N SER A 91 5.05 6.75 -3.08
CA SER A 91 4.84 8.18 -3.30
C SER A 91 3.37 8.53 -3.07
N MET A 92 3.11 9.48 -2.19
CA MET A 92 1.78 9.88 -1.71
C MET A 92 1.52 11.37 -1.99
N PRO A 93 0.29 11.87 -1.78
CA PRO A 93 0.01 13.30 -1.90
C PRO A 93 0.93 14.15 -1.02
N GLY A 94 1.18 15.39 -1.44
CA GLY A 94 2.11 16.30 -0.75
C GLY A 94 3.60 15.96 -0.95
N ASN A 95 3.94 15.19 -2.01
CA ASN A 95 5.31 14.76 -2.32
C ASN A 95 5.97 13.94 -1.20
N ILE A 96 5.16 13.29 -0.35
CA ILE A 96 5.68 12.43 0.71
C ILE A 96 6.07 11.10 0.09
N ILE A 97 7.32 10.70 0.33
CA ILE A 97 7.85 9.39 -0.08
C ILE A 97 8.13 8.57 1.18
N LEU A 98 7.58 7.37 1.20
CA LEU A 98 7.82 6.38 2.23
C LEU A 98 8.65 5.23 1.66
N SER A 99 9.66 4.80 2.42
CA SER A 99 10.48 3.64 2.11
C SER A 99 10.13 2.47 3.04
N PHE A 100 9.97 1.27 2.49
CA PHE A 100 9.72 0.04 3.23
C PHE A 100 10.61 -1.10 2.67
N PRO A 101 11.27 -1.92 3.50
CA PRO A 101 12.15 -2.99 3.01
C PRO A 101 11.40 -4.04 2.19
N ASN A 102 11.98 -4.46 1.07
CA ASN A 102 11.49 -5.61 0.32
C ASN A 102 12.03 -6.89 0.98
N ARG A 103 11.32 -7.37 2.00
CA ARG A 103 11.75 -8.51 2.83
C ARG A 103 11.82 -9.85 2.08
N PHE A 104 11.29 -9.91 0.85
CA PHE A 104 11.38 -11.08 -0.03
C PHE A 104 12.59 -11.03 -0.96
N ALA A 105 13.31 -9.90 -1.04
CA ALA A 105 14.35 -9.65 -2.03
C ALA A 105 13.92 -9.90 -3.49
N ALA A 106 12.61 -9.83 -3.74
CA ALA A 106 12.01 -10.21 -5.01
C ALA A 106 12.19 -9.13 -6.07
N ASP A 107 12.34 -9.53 -7.33
CA ASP A 107 12.28 -8.63 -8.49
C ASP A 107 10.93 -8.67 -9.24
N LYS A 108 10.04 -9.57 -8.83
CA LYS A 108 8.72 -9.77 -9.43
C LYS A 108 7.71 -10.25 -8.39
N PHE A 109 6.52 -9.66 -8.46
CA PHE A 109 5.32 -10.06 -7.72
C PHE A 109 4.18 -10.37 -8.70
N MET A 110 3.24 -11.24 -8.31
CA MET A 110 2.19 -11.76 -9.20
C MET A 110 0.77 -11.44 -8.72
N PHE A 111 0.67 -10.80 -7.56
CA PHE A 111 -0.57 -10.49 -6.88
C PHE A 111 -0.60 -9.01 -6.52
N ILE A 112 -1.69 -8.34 -6.87
CA ILE A 112 -2.00 -7.00 -6.41
C ILE A 112 -3.45 -7.01 -5.92
N ARG A 113 -3.69 -6.43 -4.75
CA ARG A 113 -5.04 -6.32 -4.18
C ARG A 113 -5.23 -4.93 -3.58
N VAL A 114 -6.37 -4.33 -3.89
CA VAL A 114 -6.83 -3.09 -3.25
C VAL A 114 -8.18 -3.38 -2.60
N ARG A 115 -8.32 -3.08 -1.32
CA ARG A 115 -9.53 -3.38 -0.54
C ARG A 115 -9.75 -2.35 0.58
N GLY A 116 -10.92 -2.42 1.21
CA GLY A 116 -11.37 -1.51 2.25
C GLY A 116 -12.25 -0.39 1.71
N ASP A 117 -12.36 0.68 2.49
CA ASP A 117 -13.31 1.78 2.31
C ASP A 117 -12.83 2.79 1.27
N LEU A 118 -12.68 2.33 0.03
CA LEU A 118 -12.10 3.09 -1.07
C LEU A 118 -12.90 2.91 -2.36
N ARG A 119 -13.28 4.03 -2.98
CA ARG A 119 -13.73 4.02 -4.38
C ARG A 119 -12.53 4.17 -5.31
N ILE A 120 -12.16 3.09 -6.00
CA ILE A 120 -11.09 3.10 -6.99
C ILE A 120 -11.54 3.92 -8.22
N LYS A 121 -10.67 4.82 -8.68
CA LYS A 121 -10.85 5.66 -9.87
C LYS A 121 -9.84 5.34 -10.98
N GLY A 122 -8.69 4.77 -10.64
CA GLY A 122 -7.67 4.34 -11.58
C GLY A 122 -6.77 3.28 -10.97
N PHE A 123 -6.41 2.28 -11.78
CA PHE A 123 -5.51 1.19 -11.45
C PHE A 123 -4.63 0.96 -12.68
N ASP A 124 -3.40 1.45 -12.63
CA ASP A 124 -2.48 1.37 -13.76
C ASP A 124 -1.19 0.68 -13.30
N ILE A 125 -0.70 -0.28 -14.10
CA ILE A 125 0.66 -0.81 -13.98
C ILE A 125 1.41 -0.28 -15.19
N MET A 126 2.31 0.67 -14.95
CA MET A 126 3.15 1.30 -15.98
C MET A 126 4.52 0.62 -16.04
#